data_AF-A0A7S2WDG5-F1
#
_entry.id   AF-A0A7S2WDG5-F1
#
_cell.length_a   1.000
_cell.length_b   1.000
_cell.length_c   1.000
_cell.angle_alpha   90.00
_cell.angle_beta   90.00
_cell.angle_gamma   90.00
#
_symmetry.space_group_name_H-M   'P 1'
#
loop_
_entity.id
_entity.type
_entity.pdbx_description
1 polymer ?
#
loop_
_entity_poly.entity_id
_entity_poly.type
_entity_poly.pdbx_seq_one_letter_code
_entity_poly.pdbx_strand_id
1 'polypeptide(L)'
;EDFWNCTMPPGYLSSQVQLNRLINLALEFAEFRDPPRILARIKVMEGLVGPRVTRSVLRKVPTVIFYDEEAVLRPRIDFFIQQFPTMQVYKVLESCPRLLKSRPASVDRKIREIQAAFSPEDYDIRAMFSRNPEMVGLASESVIEKIRDL
;
A
#
# COMPACT_ATOMS: atom_id res chain seq x y z
N GLU A 1 -26.86 37.14 7.79
CA GLU A 1 -25.78 36.31 8.39
C GLU A 1 -25.63 35.08 7.53
N ASP A 2 -24.83 35.28 6.48
CA ASP A 2 -24.68 34.43 5.32
C ASP A 2 -23.43 33.56 5.47
N PHE A 3 -23.60 32.27 5.76
CA PHE A 3 -22.49 31.30 5.77
C PHE A 3 -22.70 30.06 4.89
N TRP A 4 -23.81 30.00 4.15
CA TRP A 4 -24.20 28.81 3.36
C TRP A 4 -24.16 28.96 1.84
N ASN A 5 -23.65 30.08 1.31
CA ASN A 5 -23.54 30.32 -0.13
C ASN A 5 -22.11 30.23 -0.66
N CYS A 6 -21.35 29.23 -0.22
CA CYS A 6 -20.16 28.79 -0.94
C CYS A 6 -20.56 27.65 -1.87
N THR A 7 -20.72 27.96 -3.16
CA THR A 7 -20.79 26.98 -4.25
C THR A 7 -19.56 26.08 -4.17
N MET A 8 -19.75 24.90 -3.58
CA MET A 8 -18.70 23.90 -3.44
C MET A 8 -18.26 23.43 -4.83
N PRO A 9 -16.94 23.31 -5.10
CA PRO A 9 -16.46 22.92 -6.40
C PRO A 9 -16.95 21.50 -6.78
N PRO A 10 -17.18 21.20 -8.08
CA PRO A 10 -17.88 19.98 -8.52
C PRO A 10 -17.21 18.62 -8.17
N GLY A 11 -16.06 18.61 -7.50
CA GLY A 11 -15.38 17.40 -7.00
C GLY A 11 -15.51 17.16 -5.48
N TYR A 12 -16.00 18.15 -4.73
CA TYR A 12 -15.97 18.15 -3.26
C TYR A 12 -16.97 17.15 -2.66
N LEU A 13 -18.19 17.11 -3.22
CA LEU A 13 -19.23 16.16 -2.83
C LEU A 13 -18.81 14.70 -3.09
N SER A 14 -18.13 14.42 -4.20
CA SER A 14 -17.61 13.08 -4.49
C SER A 14 -16.53 12.66 -3.51
N SER A 15 -15.68 13.61 -3.10
CA SER A 15 -14.58 13.38 -2.16
C SER A 15 -15.10 13.11 -0.74
N GLN A 16 -16.11 13.86 -0.29
CA GLN A 16 -16.77 13.64 1.01
C GLN A 16 -17.55 12.32 1.07
N VAL A 17 -18.28 11.94 0.01
CA VAL A 17 -18.97 10.65 -0.05
C VAL A 17 -17.98 9.48 0.01
N GLN A 18 -16.83 9.61 -0.66
CA GLN A 18 -15.76 8.62 -0.60
C GLN A 18 -15.11 8.55 0.78
N LEU A 19 -14.88 9.69 1.42
CA LEU A 19 -14.33 9.75 2.79
C LEU A 19 -15.28 9.08 3.79
N ASN A 20 -16.58 9.37 3.70
CA ASN A 20 -17.60 8.76 4.56
C ASN A 20 -17.68 7.25 4.35
N ARG A 21 -17.48 6.74 3.12
CA ARG A 21 -17.37 5.29 2.88
C ARG A 21 -16.16 4.67 3.55
N LEU A 22 -15.00 5.34 3.49
CA LEU A 22 -13.78 4.85 4.14
C LEU A 22 -13.91 4.87 5.67
N ILE A 23 -14.56 5.90 6.22
CA ILE A 23 -14.89 5.97 7.65
C ILE A 23 -15.81 4.82 8.03
N ASN A 24 -16.91 4.60 7.30
CA ASN A 24 -17.83 3.49 7.59
C ASN A 24 -17.13 2.12 7.51
N LEU A 25 -16.27 1.93 6.50
CA LEU A 25 -15.47 0.70 6.36
C LEU A 25 -14.49 0.51 7.52
N ALA A 26 -13.95 1.60 8.08
CA ALA A 26 -13.08 1.56 9.25
C ALA A 26 -13.86 1.35 10.56
N LEU A 27 -15.07 1.90 10.67
CA LEU A 27 -15.98 1.73 11.81
C LEU A 27 -16.57 0.31 11.90
N GLU A 28 -16.62 -0.44 10.79
CA GLU A 28 -16.98 -1.87 10.78
C GLU A 28 -15.94 -2.74 11.54
N PHE A 29 -14.71 -2.26 11.72
CA PHE A 29 -13.73 -2.90 12.59
C PHE A 29 -13.98 -2.45 14.03
N ALA A 30 -14.48 -3.38 14.86
CA ALA A 30 -14.99 -3.17 16.22
C ALA A 30 -14.07 -2.40 17.19
N GLU A 31 -12.80 -2.19 16.87
CA GLU A 31 -11.85 -1.39 17.65
C GLU A 31 -12.09 0.13 17.58
N PHE A 32 -12.97 0.64 16.70
CA PHE A 32 -13.12 2.09 16.50
C PHE A 32 -14.57 2.61 16.55
N ARG A 33 -14.82 3.54 17.48
CA ARG A 33 -16.03 4.39 17.55
C ARG A 33 -15.70 5.90 17.52
N ASP A 34 -14.54 6.29 17.00
CA ASP A 34 -14.05 7.69 17.01
C ASP A 34 -13.67 8.19 15.60
N PRO A 35 -14.63 8.80 14.86
CA PRO A 35 -14.41 9.30 13.50
C PRO A 35 -13.31 10.38 13.37
N PRO A 36 -13.17 11.38 14.28
CA PRO A 36 -12.04 12.31 14.27
C PRO A 36 -10.67 11.63 14.24
N ARG A 37 -10.49 10.55 15.01
CA ARG A 37 -9.21 9.83 15.06
C ARG A 37 -8.91 9.10 13.74
N ILE A 38 -9.93 8.53 13.11
CA ILE A 38 -9.81 7.90 11.78
C ILE A 38 -9.40 8.94 10.75
N LEU A 39 -10.04 10.12 10.74
CA LEU A 39 -9.71 11.21 9.82
C LEU A 39 -8.27 11.69 9.96
N ALA A 40 -7.78 11.84 11.19
CA ALA A 40 -6.39 12.21 11.45
C ALA A 40 -5.42 11.19 10.85
N ARG A 41 -5.70 9.89 10.99
CA ARG A 41 -4.88 8.83 10.40
C ARG A 41 -4.95 8.75 8.88
N ILE A 42 -6.11 9.03 8.28
CA ILE A 42 -6.21 9.18 6.82
C ILE A 42 -5.25 10.28 6.37
N LYS A 43 -5.32 11.47 6.97
CA LYS A 43 -4.45 12.61 6.60
C LYS A 43 -2.96 12.28 6.73
N VAL A 44 -2.56 11.59 7.78
CA VAL A 44 -1.19 11.09 7.95
C VAL A 44 -0.79 10.20 6.77
N MET A 45 -1.62 9.23 6.43
CA MET A 45 -1.36 8.32 5.32
C MET A 45 -1.33 9.05 3.96
N GLU A 46 -2.20 10.05 3.77
CA GLU A 46 -2.15 10.93 2.60
C GLU A 46 -0.85 11.72 2.51
N GLY A 47 -0.26 12.11 3.65
CA GLY A 47 1.06 12.74 3.72
C GLY A 47 2.20 11.79 3.32
N LEU A 48 2.08 10.49 3.64
CA LEU A 48 3.12 9.50 3.34
C LEU A 48 3.12 9.04 1.88
N VAL A 49 1.93 8.73 1.33
CA VAL A 49 1.82 8.09 0.00
C VAL A 49 0.95 8.86 -0.99
N GLY A 50 0.41 10.00 -0.58
CA GLY A 50 -0.51 10.80 -1.37
C GLY A 50 -1.98 10.39 -1.22
N PRO A 51 -2.92 11.31 -1.50
CA PRO A 51 -4.35 11.09 -1.31
C PRO A 51 -4.92 10.00 -2.23
N ARG A 52 -4.43 9.93 -3.47
CA ARG A 52 -4.88 8.92 -4.44
C ARG A 52 -4.53 7.50 -4.01
N VAL A 53 -3.28 7.28 -3.60
CA VAL A 53 -2.79 5.96 -3.15
C VAL A 53 -3.48 5.57 -1.85
N THR A 54 -3.59 6.50 -0.90
CA THR A 54 -4.29 6.29 0.37
C THR A 54 -5.72 5.78 0.14
N ARG A 55 -6.49 6.42 -0.74
CA ARG A 55 -7.83 5.94 -1.09
C ARG A 55 -7.84 4.53 -1.67
N SER A 56 -6.92 4.22 -2.59
CA SER A 56 -6.82 2.87 -3.17
C SER A 56 -6.48 1.83 -2.10
N VAL A 57 -5.54 2.16 -1.21
CA VAL A 57 -5.13 1.28 -0.12
C VAL A 57 -6.27 1.04 0.84
N LEU A 58 -6.91 2.08 1.37
CA LEU A 58 -7.97 1.94 2.36
C LEU A 58 -9.21 1.23 1.80
N ARG A 59 -9.46 1.32 0.49
CA ARG A 59 -10.55 0.55 -0.15
C ARG A 59 -10.25 -0.95 -0.20
N LYS A 60 -9.01 -1.35 -0.44
CA LYS A 60 -8.64 -2.78 -0.59
C LYS A 60 -8.15 -3.40 0.72
N VAL A 61 -7.57 -2.60 1.61
CA VAL A 61 -6.94 -3.01 2.87
C VAL A 61 -7.20 -1.94 3.94
N PRO A 62 -8.46 -1.81 4.42
CA PRO A 62 -8.83 -0.80 5.40
C PRO A 62 -8.02 -0.88 6.70
N THR A 63 -7.64 -2.09 7.11
CA THR A 63 -6.92 -2.34 8.37
C THR A 63 -5.55 -1.64 8.45
N VAL A 64 -4.98 -1.20 7.32
CA VAL A 64 -3.69 -0.50 7.29
C VAL A 64 -3.77 0.86 7.99
N ILE A 65 -4.96 1.47 8.08
CA ILE A 65 -5.16 2.71 8.85
C ILE A 65 -4.83 2.55 10.34
N PHE A 66 -4.83 1.31 10.84
CA PHE A 66 -4.54 1.02 12.24
C PHE A 66 -3.04 0.87 12.52
N TYR A 67 -2.21 0.76 11.49
CA TYR A 67 -0.77 0.64 11.66
C TYR A 67 -0.18 1.93 12.22
N ASP A 68 0.83 1.75 13.05
CA ASP A 68 1.63 2.86 13.56
C ASP A 68 2.41 3.50 12.41
N GLU A 69 2.38 4.83 12.33
CA GLU A 69 3.05 5.58 11.27
C GLU A 69 4.56 5.32 11.27
N GLU A 70 5.20 5.58 12.40
CA GLU A 70 6.66 5.61 12.52
C GLU A 70 7.25 4.21 12.73
N ALA A 71 6.54 3.33 13.45
CA ALA A 71 7.00 1.97 13.71
C ALA A 71 6.68 0.98 12.60
N VAL A 72 5.67 1.25 11.76
CA VAL A 72 5.18 0.26 10.77
C VAL A 72 5.08 0.82 9.36
N LEU A 73 4.33 1.89 9.12
CA LEU A 73 4.06 2.36 7.75
C LEU A 73 5.31 2.92 7.08
N ARG A 74 5.97 3.88 7.72
CA ARG A 74 7.16 4.55 7.18
C ARG A 74 8.31 3.55 6.93
N PRO A 75 8.71 2.68 7.88
CA PRO A 75 9.75 1.69 7.63
C PRO A 75 9.41 0.71 6.49
N ARG A 76 8.14 0.36 6.29
CA ARG A 76 7.72 -0.52 5.18
C ARG A 76 7.81 0.19 3.84
N ILE A 77 7.35 1.44 3.77
CA ILE A 77 7.44 2.24 2.55
C ILE A 77 8.92 2.46 2.19
N ASP A 78 9.74 2.85 3.16
CA ASP A 78 11.17 3.06 2.97
C ASP A 78 11.88 1.79 2.51
N PHE A 79 11.53 0.64 3.10
CA PHE A 79 12.04 -0.65 2.64
C PHE A 79 11.72 -0.89 1.16
N PHE A 80 10.48 -0.68 0.71
CA PHE A 80 10.15 -0.88 -0.71
C PHE A 80 10.86 0.11 -1.63
N ILE A 81 11.05 1.37 -1.20
CA ILE A 81 11.80 2.37 -1.95
C ILE A 81 13.28 1.97 -2.09
N GLN A 82 13.90 1.51 -1.01
CA GLN A 82 15.30 1.12 -0.99
C GLN A 82 15.56 -0.19 -1.74
N GLN A 83 14.69 -1.18 -1.56
CA GLN A 83 14.88 -2.50 -2.18
C GLN A 83 14.53 -2.52 -3.67
N PHE A 84 13.68 -1.59 -4.11
CA PHE A 84 13.21 -1.50 -5.48
C PHE A 84 13.28 -0.05 -6.00
N PRO A 85 14.49 0.51 -6.20
CA PRO A 85 14.66 1.93 -6.53
C PRO A 85 14.06 2.31 -7.90
N THR A 86 13.97 1.35 -8.82
CA THR A 86 13.33 1.53 -10.13
C THR A 86 11.80 1.34 -10.09
N MET A 87 11.28 0.82 -8.98
CA MET A 87 9.86 0.65 -8.77
C MET A 87 9.23 1.99 -8.38
N GLN A 88 8.19 2.38 -9.12
CA GLN A 88 7.37 3.51 -8.70
C GLN A 88 6.49 3.05 -7.53
N VAL A 89 7.07 3.01 -6.32
CA VAL A 89 6.46 2.41 -5.11
C VAL A 89 5.03 2.89 -4.91
N TYR A 90 4.73 4.17 -5.15
CA TYR A 90 3.37 4.70 -5.04
C TYR A 90 2.37 4.09 -6.03
N LYS A 91 2.77 3.83 -7.29
CA LYS A 91 1.93 3.11 -8.28
C LYS A 91 1.74 1.65 -7.88
N VAL A 92 2.78 1.06 -7.31
CA VAL A 92 2.75 -0.32 -6.82
C VAL A 92 1.86 -0.47 -5.60
N LEU A 93 1.91 0.48 -4.67
CA LEU A 93 1.02 0.54 -3.52
C LEU A 93 -0.43 0.80 -3.98
N GLU A 94 -0.64 1.52 -5.07
CA GLU A 94 -1.97 1.72 -5.66
C GLU A 94 -2.54 0.41 -6.27
N SER A 95 -1.71 -0.34 -7.01
CA SER A 95 -2.13 -1.61 -7.66
C SER A 95 -2.21 -2.77 -6.67
N CYS A 96 -1.20 -2.91 -5.81
CA CYS A 96 -1.04 -3.95 -4.80
C CYS A 96 -0.91 -3.42 -3.35
N PRO A 97 -1.97 -2.82 -2.77
CA PRO A 97 -1.96 -2.36 -1.37
C PRO A 97 -1.59 -3.40 -0.32
N ARG A 98 -1.75 -4.70 -0.63
CA ARG A 98 -1.46 -5.80 0.30
C ARG A 98 0.03 -5.87 0.66
N LEU A 99 0.91 -5.26 -0.14
CA LEU A 99 2.34 -5.11 0.17
C LEU A 99 2.56 -4.43 1.53
N LEU A 100 1.70 -3.49 1.91
CA LEU A 100 1.80 -2.83 3.22
C LEU A 100 1.52 -3.78 4.38
N LYS A 101 0.95 -4.98 4.15
CA LYS A 101 0.82 -6.02 5.18
C LYS A 101 2.06 -6.91 5.28
N SER A 102 2.90 -6.94 4.26
CA SER A 102 4.11 -7.76 4.24
C SER A 102 5.17 -7.18 5.16
N ARG A 103 5.84 -8.05 5.91
CA ARG A 103 6.98 -7.65 6.74
C ARG A 103 8.22 -7.54 5.85
N PRO A 104 9.05 -6.48 6.00
CA PRO A 104 10.30 -6.32 5.26
C PRO A 104 11.18 -7.58 5.27
N ALA A 105 11.39 -8.16 6.46
CA ALA A 105 12.18 -9.39 6.62
C ALA A 105 11.62 -10.59 5.84
N SER A 106 10.29 -10.72 5.73
CA SER A 106 9.66 -11.80 4.96
C SER A 106 9.85 -11.60 3.46
N VAL A 107 9.77 -10.36 2.98
CA VAL A 107 10.01 -10.04 1.56
C VAL A 107 11.48 -10.28 1.21
N ASP A 108 12.41 -9.81 2.05
CA ASP A 108 13.84 -9.99 1.79
C ASP A 108 14.26 -11.47 1.84
N ARG A 109 13.74 -12.23 2.82
CA ARG A 109 13.92 -13.68 2.88
C ARG A 109 13.43 -14.35 1.60
N LYS A 110 12.23 -13.99 1.13
CA LYS A 110 11.65 -14.53 -0.11
C LYS A 110 12.51 -14.21 -1.33
N ILE A 111 13.01 -12.98 -1.44
CA ILE A 111 13.93 -12.61 -2.54
C ILE A 111 15.17 -13.50 -2.51
N ARG A 112 15.77 -13.70 -1.33
CA ARG A 112 16.96 -14.59 -1.19
C ARG A 112 16.65 -16.04 -1.54
N GLU A 113 15.50 -16.57 -1.13
CA GLU A 113 15.07 -17.93 -1.46
C GLU A 113 14.92 -18.10 -2.98
N ILE A 114 14.28 -17.14 -3.66
CA ILE A 114 14.14 -17.16 -5.12
C ILE A 114 15.50 -16.99 -5.79
N GLN A 115 16.34 -16.06 -5.32
CA GLN A 115 17.69 -15.83 -5.85
C GLN A 115 18.56 -17.08 -5.72
N ALA A 116 18.38 -17.90 -4.67
CA ALA A 116 19.10 -19.16 -4.53
C ALA A 116 18.67 -20.24 -5.53
N ALA A 117 17.50 -20.10 -6.15
CA ALA A 117 16.98 -21.02 -7.16
C ALA A 117 17.45 -20.70 -8.59
N PHE A 118 18.11 -19.54 -8.81
CA PHE A 118 18.52 -19.05 -10.13
C PHE A 118 19.97 -18.53 -10.10
N SER A 119 20.68 -18.61 -11.22
CA SER A 119 21.99 -17.97 -11.32
C SER A 119 21.82 -16.45 -11.37
N PRO A 120 22.57 -15.64 -10.60
CA PRO A 120 22.47 -14.18 -10.64
C PRO A 120 22.80 -13.57 -12.01
N GLU A 121 23.54 -14.30 -12.83
CA GLU A 121 23.94 -13.93 -14.20
C GLU A 121 22.76 -14.01 -15.17
N ASP A 122 21.81 -14.91 -14.91
CA ASP A 122 20.67 -15.16 -15.79
C ASP A 122 19.44 -14.34 -15.39
N TYR A 123 19.26 -14.09 -14.08
CA TYR A 123 18.06 -13.43 -13.55
C TYR A 123 18.36 -12.40 -12.46
N ASP A 124 18.02 -11.14 -12.74
CA ASP A 124 17.90 -10.10 -11.72
C ASP A 124 16.50 -10.12 -11.09
N ILE A 125 16.37 -10.91 -10.03
CA ILE A 125 15.11 -11.10 -9.29
C ILE A 125 14.56 -9.77 -8.76
N ARG A 126 15.42 -8.83 -8.37
CA ARG A 126 14.99 -7.52 -7.85
C ARG A 126 14.41 -6.67 -8.97
N ALA A 127 15.05 -6.64 -10.15
CA ALA A 127 14.49 -5.98 -11.31
C ALA A 127 13.17 -6.62 -11.77
N MET A 128 13.05 -7.94 -11.70
CA MET A 128 11.79 -8.64 -12.01
C MET A 128 10.67 -8.23 -11.06
N PHE A 129 10.94 -8.16 -9.75
CA PHE A 129 9.98 -7.70 -8.76
C PHE A 129 9.62 -6.22 -8.94
N SER A 130 10.58 -5.37 -9.33
CA SER A 130 10.31 -3.98 -9.70
C SER A 130 9.33 -3.85 -10.86
N ARG A 131 9.40 -4.76 -11.84
CA ARG A 131 8.50 -4.80 -13.01
C ARG A 131 7.16 -5.45 -12.70
N ASN A 132 7.13 -6.46 -11.83
CA ASN A 132 5.96 -7.26 -11.49
C ASN A 132 5.77 -7.35 -9.96
N PRO A 133 5.31 -6.27 -9.31
CA PRO A 133 5.29 -6.17 -7.85
C PRO A 133 4.29 -7.13 -7.17
N GLU A 134 3.27 -7.59 -7.89
CA GLU A 134 2.33 -8.60 -7.40
C GLU A 134 3.01 -9.92 -7.05
N MET A 135 4.20 -10.21 -7.62
CA MET A 135 4.97 -11.41 -7.32
C MET A 135 5.39 -11.48 -5.85
N VAL A 136 5.56 -10.34 -5.18
CA VAL A 136 5.83 -10.30 -3.72
C VAL A 136 4.73 -11.01 -2.94
N GLY A 137 3.46 -10.90 -3.37
CA GLY A 137 2.30 -11.48 -2.70
C GLY A 137 2.08 -12.98 -2.94
N LEU A 138 2.81 -13.61 -3.87
CA LEU A 138 2.68 -15.04 -4.18
C LEU A 138 3.48 -15.92 -3.21
N ALA A 139 3.38 -17.25 -3.33
CA ALA A 139 4.34 -18.15 -2.68
C ALA A 139 5.71 -18.10 -3.40
N SER A 140 6.79 -18.46 -2.71
CA SER A 140 8.14 -18.51 -3.33
C SER A 140 8.17 -19.53 -4.46
N GLU A 141 7.55 -20.71 -4.27
CA GLU A 141 7.50 -21.78 -5.28
C GLU A 141 6.77 -21.33 -6.55
N SER A 142 5.60 -20.69 -6.40
CA SER A 142 4.83 -20.20 -7.55
C SER A 142 5.57 -19.11 -8.33
N VAL A 143 6.43 -18.33 -7.67
CA VAL A 143 7.29 -17.36 -8.36
C VAL A 143 8.39 -18.08 -9.13
N ILE A 144 9.05 -19.07 -8.51
CA ILE A 144 10.11 -19.85 -9.15
C ILE A 144 9.57 -20.57 -10.40
N GLU A 145 8.41 -21.21 -10.32
CA GLU A 145 7.75 -21.84 -11.47
C GLU A 145 7.51 -20.82 -12.59
N LYS A 146 6.89 -19.68 -12.26
CA LYS A 146 6.66 -18.61 -13.23
C LYS A 146 7.93 -18.08 -13.89
N ILE A 147 9.05 -18.03 -13.18
CA ILE A 147 10.32 -17.55 -13.73
C ILE A 147 10.94 -18.61 -14.65
N ARG A 148 10.79 -19.91 -14.36
CA ARG A 148 11.27 -21.01 -15.21
C ARG A 148 10.52 -21.11 -16.53
N ASP A 149 9.26 -20.67 -16.54
CA ASP A 149 8.41 -20.68 -17.73
C ASP A 149 8.62 -19.45 -18.66
N LEU A 150 9.51 -18.50 -18.29
CA LEU A 150 9.89 -17.32 -19.07
C LEU A 150 11.10 -17.57 -19.97
#